data_AF-A0A0V0IJS3-F1
#
_entry.id   AF-A0A0V0IJS3-F1
#
_cell.length_a   1.000
_cell.length_b   1.000
_cell.length_c   1.000
_cell.angle_alpha   90.00
_cell.angle_beta   90.00
_cell.angle_gamma   90.00
#
_symmetry.space_group_name_H-M   'P 1'
#
loop_
_entity.id
_entity.type
_entity.pdbx_description
1 polymer ?
#
loop_
_entity_poly.entity_id
_entity_poly.type
_entity_poly.pdbx_seq_one_letter_code
_entity_poly.pdbx_strand_id
1 'polypeptide(L)'
;MHHLSEHPNVVRIKGTYEDTLYVHIVMELCAGGELFDRIVEKGHYSEREAAKLIKTIVGVVEGCHSLGVMHRDLKPENFLFLSSDEDAALKATDFGLSVFYQPGEMFSDVVGSPYYVAPEVLRKHYGPESDVWSAGVILYILLSGVPPFWAETEMGIFRQILQAKLDFESEPWPGISDSAKDLIRKMLDRNPKRRLTAHEVLCHPWIVDDTIAPDKPLDSAVLSRLKQFSAMNKLKKMALRVIAERLSEEEIGGLKELFKMIDTDNSGTISFDELKEGLRRVGSELMESEIKDLMDAADIDNSGTIDYGEFLAATVHLNKFEREENLVSAFSFFDKDGSGYITIDELQHACKEFGLSELNLDEMIKDIDQDNDGQIDYGEFAAMMRKGNSGGVGRRTMRNTLNLGEALGIVDSKEDV
;
A
#
# COMPACT_ATOMS: atom_id res chain seq x y z
N MET A 1 3.09 -1.07 -17.55
CA MET A 1 4.15 -2.09 -17.45
C MET A 1 4.79 -2.47 -18.80
N HIS A 2 4.06 -2.85 -19.86
CA HIS A 2 4.71 -3.22 -21.16
C HIS A 2 5.59 -2.10 -21.75
N HIS A 3 5.24 -0.82 -21.56
CA HIS A 3 6.08 0.30 -21.99
C HIS A 3 7.40 0.43 -21.21
N LEU A 4 7.49 -0.23 -20.05
CA LEU A 4 8.63 -0.20 -19.13
C LEU A 4 9.36 -1.56 -19.08
N SER A 5 8.95 -2.55 -19.88
CA SER A 5 9.47 -3.93 -19.78
C SER A 5 10.95 -4.08 -20.13
N GLU A 6 11.49 -3.11 -20.86
CA GLU A 6 12.91 -3.03 -21.22
C GLU A 6 13.75 -2.34 -20.14
N HIS A 7 13.12 -1.71 -19.13
CA HIS A 7 13.85 -1.06 -18.06
C HIS A 7 14.47 -2.13 -17.14
N PRO A 8 15.80 -2.17 -16.96
CA PRO A 8 16.48 -3.26 -16.25
C PRO A 8 16.03 -3.40 -14.80
N ASN A 9 15.59 -2.31 -14.17
CA ASN A 9 15.12 -2.27 -12.80
C ASN A 9 13.59 -2.26 -12.64
N VAL A 10 12.81 -2.65 -13.65
CA VAL A 10 11.36 -2.85 -13.54
C VAL A 10 11.02 -4.33 -13.74
N VAL A 11 10.06 -4.84 -12.99
CA VAL A 11 9.58 -6.22 -13.12
C VAL A 11 8.98 -6.46 -14.51
N ARG A 12 9.48 -7.49 -15.20
CA ARG A 12 8.98 -7.87 -16.53
C ARG A 12 7.71 -8.70 -16.45
N ILE A 13 6.68 -8.32 -17.21
CA ILE A 13 5.53 -9.16 -17.51
C ILE A 13 5.93 -10.18 -18.59
N LYS A 14 5.78 -11.46 -18.28
CA LYS A 14 6.02 -12.59 -19.19
C LYS A 14 4.78 -13.01 -19.96
N GLY A 15 3.59 -12.80 -19.39
CA GLY A 15 2.33 -13.09 -20.04
C GLY A 15 1.14 -12.63 -19.21
N THR A 16 0.00 -12.47 -19.87
CA THR A 16 -1.27 -12.15 -19.24
C THR A 16 -2.30 -13.14 -19.75
N TYR A 17 -3.04 -13.76 -18.83
CA TYR A 17 -4.09 -14.71 -19.12
C TYR A 17 -5.34 -14.30 -18.36
N GLU A 18 -6.49 -14.75 -18.84
CA GLU A 18 -7.78 -14.43 -18.23
C GLU A 18 -8.62 -15.70 -18.24
N ASP A 19 -9.28 -15.97 -17.13
CA ASP A 19 -10.36 -16.94 -17.06
C ASP A 19 -11.67 -16.24 -16.66
N THR A 20 -12.73 -17.01 -16.44
CA THR A 20 -14.06 -16.45 -16.14
C THR A 20 -14.15 -15.66 -14.83
N LEU A 21 -13.16 -15.78 -13.95
CA LEU A 21 -13.17 -15.19 -12.60
C LEU A 21 -11.97 -14.29 -12.32
N TYR A 22 -10.83 -14.51 -12.99
CA TYR A 22 -9.57 -13.84 -12.64
C TYR A 22 -8.73 -13.45 -13.86
N VAL A 23 -8.02 -12.33 -13.70
CA VAL A 23 -6.91 -11.93 -14.56
C VAL A 23 -5.60 -12.40 -13.93
N HIS A 24 -4.84 -13.19 -14.68
CA HIS A 24 -3.56 -13.78 -14.28
C HIS A 24 -2.40 -13.05 -14.94
N ILE A 25 -1.61 -12.31 -14.16
CA ILE A 25 -0.43 -11.59 -14.66
C ILE A 25 0.82 -12.39 -14.29
N VAL A 26 1.42 -13.06 -15.27
CA VAL A 26 2.66 -13.82 -15.08
C VAL A 26 3.85 -12.87 -15.20
N MET A 27 4.58 -12.71 -14.10
CA MET A 27 5.73 -11.80 -13.99
C MET A 27 7.04 -12.56 -13.78
N GLU A 28 8.18 -11.86 -13.92
CA GLU A 28 9.45 -12.39 -13.42
C GLU A 28 9.45 -12.50 -11.89
N LEU A 29 9.99 -13.61 -11.39
CA LEU A 29 10.06 -13.89 -9.96
C LEU A 29 11.24 -13.14 -9.35
N CYS A 30 10.98 -12.29 -8.37
CA CYS A 30 11.99 -11.65 -7.54
C CYS A 30 12.09 -12.40 -6.22
N ALA A 31 13.07 -13.31 -6.10
CA ALA A 31 13.21 -14.21 -4.94
C ALA A 31 14.21 -13.69 -3.89
N GLY A 32 14.81 -12.52 -4.10
CA GLY A 32 15.84 -11.94 -3.25
C GLY A 32 15.33 -11.15 -2.04
N GLY A 33 14.01 -11.10 -1.82
CA GLY A 33 13.41 -10.38 -0.70
C GLY A 33 13.28 -8.87 -0.90
N GLU A 34 12.82 -8.19 0.15
CA GLU A 34 12.55 -6.75 0.15
C GLU A 34 13.82 -5.91 0.39
N LEU A 35 13.77 -4.65 -0.02
CA LEU A 35 14.88 -3.70 0.07
C LEU A 35 15.57 -3.66 1.45
N PHE A 36 14.79 -3.57 2.53
CA PHE A 36 15.33 -3.42 3.88
C PHE A 36 15.85 -4.72 4.48
N ASP A 37 15.25 -5.86 4.16
CA ASP A 37 15.74 -7.15 4.63
C ASP A 37 17.16 -7.39 4.15
N ARG A 38 17.43 -7.07 2.88
CA ARG A 38 18.75 -7.23 2.28
C ARG A 38 19.80 -6.35 2.93
N ILE A 39 19.42 -5.15 3.36
CA ILE A 39 20.32 -4.24 4.08
C ILE A 39 20.67 -4.81 5.45
N VAL A 40 19.67 -5.37 6.15
CA VAL A 40 19.85 -5.96 7.49
C VAL A 40 20.70 -7.23 7.42
N GLU A 41 20.47 -8.11 6.43
CA GLU A 41 21.25 -9.34 6.22
C GLU A 41 22.75 -9.09 6.02
N LYS A 42 23.11 -8.02 5.31
CA LYS A 42 24.53 -7.66 5.07
C LYS A 42 25.28 -7.28 6.34
N GLY A 43 24.59 -6.84 7.39
CA GLY A 43 25.15 -6.48 8.69
C GLY A 43 26.04 -5.22 8.71
N HIS A 44 26.48 -4.73 7.55
CA HIS A 44 27.09 -3.43 7.36
C HIS A 44 26.29 -2.63 6.33
N TYR A 45 26.14 -1.32 6.57
CA TYR A 45 25.44 -0.44 5.64
C TYR A 45 26.01 0.98 5.70
N SER A 46 26.31 1.60 4.55
CA SER A 46 26.90 2.95 4.47
C SER A 46 26.05 3.94 3.66
N GLU A 47 26.35 5.24 3.77
CA GLU A 47 25.76 6.26 2.90
C GLU A 47 26.01 5.96 1.41
N ARG A 48 27.19 5.41 1.08
CA ARG A 48 27.53 4.99 -0.28
C ARG A 48 26.61 3.88 -0.79
N GLU A 49 26.26 2.93 0.05
CA GLU A 49 25.30 1.87 -0.31
C GLU A 49 23.89 2.44 -0.48
N ALA A 50 23.47 3.35 0.40
CA ALA A 50 22.21 4.07 0.25
C ALA A 50 22.15 4.89 -1.06
N ALA A 51 23.25 5.55 -1.44
CA ALA A 51 23.36 6.30 -2.69
C ALA A 51 23.17 5.38 -3.92
N LYS A 52 23.74 4.17 -3.92
CA LYS A 52 23.54 3.19 -5.01
C LYS A 52 22.09 2.73 -5.12
N LEU A 53 21.44 2.44 -3.98
CA LEU A 53 20.04 2.02 -3.95
C LEU A 53 19.11 3.13 -4.42
N ILE A 54 19.26 4.35 -3.90
CA ILE A 54 18.39 5.45 -4.30
C ILE A 54 18.62 5.86 -5.76
N LYS A 55 19.86 5.78 -6.27
CA LYS A 55 20.16 5.98 -7.69
C LYS A 55 19.38 5.01 -8.56
N THR A 56 19.26 3.76 -8.14
CA THR A 56 18.47 2.74 -8.85
C THR A 56 16.98 3.04 -8.80
N ILE A 57 16.45 3.36 -7.61
CA ILE A 57 15.04 3.73 -7.39
C ILE A 57 14.67 4.94 -8.25
N VAL A 58 15.45 6.01 -8.19
CA VAL A 58 15.19 7.23 -8.95
C VAL A 58 15.42 7.02 -10.45
N GLY A 59 16.31 6.12 -10.85
CA GLY A 59 16.46 5.69 -12.24
C GLY A 59 15.16 5.10 -12.80
N VAL A 60 14.46 4.26 -12.01
CA VAL A 60 13.12 3.79 -12.38
C VAL A 60 12.14 4.95 -12.51
N VAL A 61 12.14 5.89 -11.57
CA VAL A 61 11.25 7.07 -11.61
C VAL A 61 11.50 7.91 -12.86
N GLU A 62 12.77 8.20 -13.17
CA GLU A 62 13.15 8.92 -14.39
C GLU A 62 12.69 8.18 -15.65
N GLY A 63 12.92 6.87 -15.71
CA GLY A 63 12.46 6.03 -16.82
C GLY A 63 10.94 6.10 -17.00
N CYS A 64 10.17 5.97 -15.92
CA CYS A 64 8.72 6.15 -15.92
C CYS A 64 8.33 7.55 -16.43
N HIS A 65 8.91 8.60 -15.86
CA HIS A 65 8.57 9.99 -16.18
C HIS A 65 8.89 10.31 -17.64
N SER A 66 10.00 9.80 -18.18
CA SER A 66 10.39 9.99 -19.58
C SER A 66 9.42 9.35 -20.58
N LEU A 67 8.66 8.35 -20.15
CA LEU A 67 7.64 7.65 -20.92
C LEU A 67 6.21 8.14 -20.60
N GLY A 68 6.07 9.24 -19.85
CA GLY A 68 4.77 9.79 -19.46
C GLY A 68 4.02 8.88 -18.49
N VAL A 69 4.72 8.18 -17.59
CA VAL A 69 4.13 7.32 -16.55
C VAL A 69 4.47 7.88 -15.16
N MET A 70 3.48 7.92 -14.27
CA MET A 70 3.66 8.16 -12.82
C MET A 70 3.44 6.86 -12.06
N HIS A 71 4.30 6.56 -11.09
CA HIS A 71 4.18 5.34 -10.29
C HIS A 71 3.07 5.46 -9.23
N ARG A 72 3.04 6.60 -8.50
CA ARG A 72 2.07 7.01 -7.46
C ARG A 72 2.02 6.20 -6.17
N ASP A 73 2.68 5.04 -6.09
CA ASP A 73 2.82 4.27 -4.84
C ASP A 73 4.26 3.74 -4.63
N LEU A 74 5.24 4.65 -4.66
CA LEU A 74 6.63 4.25 -4.37
C LEU A 74 6.81 4.05 -2.87
N LYS A 75 7.21 2.85 -2.50
CA LYS A 75 7.51 2.43 -1.14
C LYS A 75 8.52 1.27 -1.16
N PRO A 76 9.29 1.05 -0.09
CA PRO A 76 10.32 -0.01 -0.02
C PRO A 76 9.80 -1.40 -0.37
N GLU A 77 8.55 -1.69 -0.03
CA GLU A 77 7.85 -2.95 -0.30
C GLU A 77 7.67 -3.22 -1.79
N ASN A 78 7.66 -2.17 -2.61
CA ASN A 78 7.55 -2.23 -4.07
C ASN A 78 8.93 -2.32 -4.74
N PHE A 79 10.00 -2.59 -3.99
CA PHE A 79 11.34 -2.83 -4.52
C PHE A 79 11.88 -4.16 -3.99
N LEU A 80 11.99 -5.14 -4.89
CA LEU A 80 12.43 -6.49 -4.58
C LEU A 80 13.75 -6.81 -5.28
N PHE A 81 14.60 -7.62 -4.64
CA PHE A 81 15.78 -8.15 -5.30
C PHE A 81 15.44 -9.37 -6.16
N LEU A 82 16.06 -9.48 -7.33
CA LEU A 82 15.80 -10.58 -8.26
C LEU A 82 16.15 -11.96 -7.67
N SER A 83 17.27 -12.06 -6.95
CA SER A 83 17.79 -13.27 -6.30
C SER A 83 18.50 -12.92 -5.00
N SER A 84 18.90 -13.95 -4.23
CA SER A 84 19.70 -13.82 -3.01
C SER A 84 21.21 -13.59 -3.27
N ASP A 85 21.61 -13.40 -4.52
CA ASP A 85 23.01 -13.11 -4.89
C ASP A 85 23.40 -11.69 -4.44
N GLU A 86 24.66 -11.48 -4.11
CA GLU A 86 25.14 -10.22 -3.53
C GLU A 86 24.96 -9.01 -4.48
N ASP A 87 25.10 -9.26 -5.78
CA ASP A 87 24.98 -8.32 -6.89
C ASP A 87 23.60 -8.36 -7.59
N ALA A 88 22.61 -9.01 -6.97
CA ALA A 88 21.27 -9.12 -7.53
C ALA A 88 20.67 -7.74 -7.84
N ALA A 89 19.99 -7.64 -8.99
CA ALA A 89 19.34 -6.41 -9.42
C ALA A 89 18.13 -6.08 -8.53
N LEU A 90 18.03 -4.82 -8.12
CA LEU A 90 16.81 -4.28 -7.50
C LEU A 90 15.76 -4.00 -8.59
N LYS A 91 14.54 -4.47 -8.36
CA LYS A 91 13.41 -4.40 -9.29
C LYS A 91 12.23 -3.69 -8.65
N ALA A 92 11.73 -2.65 -9.30
CA ALA A 92 10.45 -2.05 -8.98
C ALA A 92 9.31 -2.97 -9.39
N THR A 93 8.37 -3.16 -8.48
CA THR A 93 7.17 -3.98 -8.63
C THR A 93 5.94 -3.13 -8.36
N ASP A 94 4.76 -3.69 -8.68
CA ASP A 94 3.46 -3.12 -8.37
C ASP A 94 3.17 -1.73 -8.97
N PHE A 95 2.70 -1.75 -10.21
CA PHE A 95 2.22 -0.59 -10.94
C PHE A 95 0.69 -0.46 -10.88
N GLY A 96 0.04 -1.08 -9.88
CA GLY A 96 -1.43 -1.12 -9.78
C GLY A 96 -2.08 0.26 -9.61
N LEU A 97 -1.34 1.22 -9.07
CA LEU A 97 -1.77 2.62 -8.92
C LEU A 97 -1.15 3.56 -9.96
N SER A 98 -0.35 3.06 -10.90
CA SER A 98 0.33 3.91 -11.89
C SER A 98 -0.62 4.45 -12.95
N VAL A 99 -0.29 5.62 -13.52
CA VAL A 99 -1.08 6.27 -14.58
C VAL A 99 -0.18 6.81 -15.68
N PHE A 100 -0.73 6.91 -16.88
CA PHE A 100 -0.15 7.73 -17.92
C PHE A 100 -0.54 9.19 -17.69
N TYR A 101 0.36 10.11 -18.05
CA TYR A 101 0.10 11.54 -17.98
C TYR A 101 0.71 12.26 -19.18
N GLN A 102 0.11 13.39 -19.52
CA GLN A 102 0.68 14.35 -20.46
C GLN A 102 1.35 15.51 -19.71
N PRO A 103 2.39 16.15 -20.29
CA PRO A 103 3.02 17.31 -19.67
C PRO A 103 2.00 18.41 -19.31
N GLY A 104 1.91 18.75 -18.04
CA GLY A 104 0.97 19.75 -17.50
C GLY A 104 -0.38 19.19 -17.05
N GLU A 105 -0.64 17.90 -17.23
CA GLU A 105 -1.79 17.20 -16.65
C GLU A 105 -1.65 17.11 -15.12
N MET A 106 -2.77 17.29 -14.41
CA MET A 106 -2.82 17.30 -12.95
C MET A 106 -3.89 16.35 -12.46
N PHE A 107 -3.58 15.61 -11.40
CA PHE A 107 -4.46 14.59 -10.83
C PHE A 107 -5.08 15.05 -9.52
N SER A 108 -6.28 14.53 -9.24
CA SER A 108 -7.08 14.89 -8.05
C SER A 108 -7.38 13.73 -7.09
N ASP A 109 -7.03 12.50 -7.47
CA ASP A 109 -7.25 11.34 -6.61
C ASP A 109 -6.20 11.30 -5.50
N VAL A 110 -6.63 10.98 -4.28
CA VAL A 110 -5.70 10.72 -3.18
C VAL A 110 -5.32 9.24 -3.25
N VAL A 111 -4.07 8.97 -3.60
CA VAL A 111 -3.51 7.62 -3.78
C VAL A 111 -2.13 7.53 -3.16
N GLY A 112 -1.66 6.31 -2.95
CA GLY A 112 -0.36 6.01 -2.37
C GLY A 112 -0.40 5.74 -0.88
N SER A 113 0.70 5.20 -0.38
CA SER A 113 0.81 4.76 1.02
C SER A 113 1.06 5.95 1.98
N PRO A 114 0.42 6.00 3.17
CA PRO A 114 0.37 7.20 4.02
C PRO A 114 1.71 7.85 4.39
N TYR A 115 2.79 7.07 4.57
CA TYR A 115 4.12 7.63 4.91
C TYR A 115 4.83 8.26 3.71
N TYR A 116 4.49 7.84 2.49
CA TYR A 116 5.21 8.16 1.26
C TYR A 116 4.46 9.18 0.38
N VAL A 117 3.19 9.46 0.71
CA VAL A 117 2.35 10.37 -0.07
C VAL A 117 2.85 11.81 0.00
N ALA A 118 2.85 12.50 -1.16
CA ALA A 118 3.29 13.88 -1.24
C ALA A 118 2.21 14.88 -0.73
N PRO A 119 2.61 16.04 -0.18
CA PRO A 119 1.68 17.04 0.34
C PRO A 119 0.64 17.52 -0.69
N GLU A 120 1.00 17.58 -1.96
CA GLU A 120 0.12 18.01 -3.05
C GLU A 120 -0.86 16.91 -3.50
N VAL A 121 -0.55 15.64 -3.27
CA VAL A 121 -1.51 14.53 -3.48
C VAL A 121 -2.64 14.64 -2.47
N LEU A 122 -2.33 14.96 -1.20
CA LEU A 122 -3.33 15.24 -0.16
C LEU A 122 -4.19 16.48 -0.49
N ARG A 123 -3.64 17.41 -1.26
CA ARG A 123 -4.35 18.59 -1.77
C ARG A 123 -5.07 18.34 -3.09
N LYS A 124 -5.04 17.12 -3.63
CA LYS A 124 -5.72 16.71 -4.87
C LYS A 124 -5.30 17.54 -6.09
N HIS A 125 -4.04 17.94 -6.13
CA HIS A 125 -3.50 18.72 -7.25
C HIS A 125 -2.01 18.44 -7.41
N TYR A 126 -1.69 17.36 -8.11
CA TYR A 126 -0.32 16.87 -8.22
C TYR A 126 0.00 16.36 -9.63
N GLY A 127 1.29 16.35 -9.93
CA GLY A 127 1.89 15.79 -11.13
C GLY A 127 3.02 14.82 -10.77
N PRO A 128 3.91 14.49 -11.73
CA PRO A 128 4.96 13.47 -11.55
C PRO A 128 5.93 13.75 -10.40
N GLU A 129 6.04 15.00 -9.95
CA GLU A 129 6.89 15.40 -8.82
C GLU A 129 6.55 14.66 -7.52
N SER A 130 5.34 14.11 -7.39
CA SER A 130 4.94 13.29 -6.24
C SER A 130 5.80 12.04 -6.08
N ASP A 131 6.24 11.42 -7.17
CA ASP A 131 7.09 10.22 -7.11
C ASP A 131 8.49 10.55 -6.53
N VAL A 132 9.01 11.75 -6.83
CA VAL A 132 10.30 12.20 -6.28
C VAL A 132 10.21 12.44 -4.78
N TRP A 133 9.05 12.92 -4.29
CA TRP A 133 8.81 13.02 -2.85
C TRP A 133 8.84 11.65 -2.19
N SER A 134 8.11 10.66 -2.74
CA SER A 134 8.09 9.30 -2.21
C SER A 134 9.49 8.66 -2.19
N ALA A 135 10.28 8.86 -3.26
CA ALA A 135 11.69 8.45 -3.28
C ALA A 135 12.53 9.17 -2.20
N GLY A 136 12.27 10.46 -1.95
CA GLY A 136 12.91 11.21 -0.87
C GLY A 136 12.58 10.68 0.52
N VAL A 137 11.35 10.23 0.73
CA VAL A 137 10.93 9.55 1.98
C VAL A 137 11.68 8.24 2.14
N ILE A 138 11.80 7.44 1.07
CA ILE A 138 12.59 6.21 1.08
C ILE A 138 14.05 6.51 1.44
N LEU A 139 14.67 7.53 0.84
CA LEU A 139 16.05 7.94 1.17
C LEU A 139 16.21 8.35 2.64
N TYR A 140 15.25 9.11 3.19
CA TYR A 140 15.27 9.49 4.60
C TYR A 140 15.25 8.24 5.51
N ILE A 141 14.41 7.26 5.19
CA ILE A 141 14.31 6.01 5.95
C ILE A 141 15.60 5.18 5.80
N LEU A 142 16.16 5.08 4.59
CA LEU A 142 17.43 4.37 4.36
C LEU A 142 18.55 4.91 5.27
N LEU A 143 18.59 6.23 5.52
CA LEU A 143 19.67 6.85 6.30
C LEU A 143 19.41 6.93 7.81
N SER A 144 18.15 6.85 8.26
CA SER A 144 17.78 7.04 9.67
C SER A 144 17.08 5.86 10.33
N GLY A 145 16.53 4.96 9.52
CA GLY A 145 15.69 3.83 9.92
C GLY A 145 14.26 4.21 10.31
N VAL A 146 13.88 5.49 10.26
CA VAL A 146 12.54 5.96 10.68
C VAL A 146 11.92 6.87 9.62
N PRO A 147 10.58 6.91 9.49
CA PRO A 147 9.92 7.82 8.56
C PRO A 147 10.11 9.28 9.00
N PRO A 148 10.22 10.23 8.05
CA PRO A 148 10.38 11.65 8.35
C PRO A 148 9.13 12.29 8.97
N PHE A 149 7.96 11.69 8.72
CA PHE A 149 6.68 12.15 9.21
C PHE A 149 5.98 10.99 9.91
N TRP A 150 5.81 11.11 11.22
CA TRP A 150 5.20 10.07 12.04
C TRP A 150 4.13 10.64 12.97
N ALA A 151 3.05 9.88 13.13
CA ALA A 151 2.05 10.07 14.19
C ALA A 151 1.30 8.76 14.42
N GLU A 152 0.60 8.65 15.54
CA GLU A 152 -0.20 7.47 15.89
C GLU A 152 -1.39 7.23 14.95
N THR A 153 -1.88 8.28 14.30
CA THR A 153 -3.04 8.23 13.40
C THR A 153 -2.67 8.72 12.01
N GLU A 154 -3.34 8.21 10.99
CA GLU A 154 -3.16 8.64 9.60
C GLU A 154 -3.40 10.15 9.44
N MET A 155 -4.46 10.68 10.04
CA MET A 155 -4.72 12.12 10.04
C MET A 155 -3.58 12.91 10.71
N GLY A 156 -2.96 12.34 11.74
CA GLY A 156 -1.74 12.87 12.33
C GLY A 156 -0.57 12.87 11.34
N ILE A 157 -0.35 11.77 10.63
CA ILE A 157 0.71 11.64 9.60
C ILE A 157 0.50 12.69 8.51
N PHE A 158 -0.74 12.85 8.02
CA PHE A 158 -1.09 13.86 7.01
C PHE A 158 -0.83 15.28 7.51
N ARG A 159 -1.16 15.59 8.77
CA ARG A 159 -0.82 16.88 9.38
C ARG A 159 0.70 17.09 9.41
N GLN A 160 1.47 16.07 9.78
CA GLN A 160 2.93 16.12 9.79
C GLN A 160 3.49 16.37 8.38
N ILE A 161 3.03 15.63 7.37
CA ILE A 161 3.40 15.83 5.96
C ILE A 161 3.14 17.28 5.52
N LEU A 162 1.98 17.83 5.87
CA LEU A 162 1.58 19.18 5.47
C LEU A 162 2.34 20.30 6.20
N GLN A 163 2.77 20.10 7.45
CA GLN A 163 3.19 21.20 8.33
C GLN A 163 4.55 21.02 9.03
N ALA A 164 5.01 19.79 9.28
CA ALA A 164 6.17 19.52 10.13
C ALA A 164 7.49 19.95 9.50
N LYS A 165 8.54 20.17 10.28
CA LYS A 165 9.88 20.33 9.72
C LYS A 165 10.56 18.98 9.65
N LEU A 166 11.43 18.79 8.66
CA LEU A 166 12.30 17.62 8.62
C LEU A 166 13.26 17.70 9.80
N ASP A 167 13.38 16.61 10.54
CA ASP A 167 14.36 16.47 11.60
C ASP A 167 15.71 16.06 10.98
N PHE A 168 16.74 16.87 11.22
CA PHE A 168 18.13 16.56 10.90
C PHE A 168 19.05 16.79 12.11
N GLU A 169 18.46 16.85 13.30
CA GLU A 169 19.11 17.15 14.58
C GLU A 169 19.21 15.89 15.44
N SER A 170 18.16 15.06 15.48
CA SER A 170 18.15 13.81 16.26
C SER A 170 19.05 12.74 15.64
N GLU A 171 19.59 11.83 16.45
CA GLU A 171 20.41 10.71 15.97
C GLU A 171 19.65 9.83 14.95
N PRO A 172 20.27 9.47 13.81
CA PRO A 172 21.71 9.53 13.51
C PRO A 172 22.16 10.79 12.74
N TRP A 173 21.27 11.76 12.52
CA TRP A 173 21.50 12.85 11.57
C TRP A 173 22.75 13.69 11.81
N PRO A 174 23.20 13.97 13.04
CA PRO A 174 24.49 14.64 13.26
C PRO A 174 25.68 13.93 12.58
N GLY A 175 25.61 12.60 12.45
CA GLY A 175 26.64 11.78 11.81
C GLY A 175 26.50 11.59 10.29
N ILE A 176 25.36 11.98 9.69
CA ILE A 176 25.08 11.88 8.25
C ILE A 176 25.64 13.10 7.51
N SER A 177 26.20 12.89 6.31
CA SER A 177 26.82 13.95 5.50
C SER A 177 25.85 15.09 5.14
N ASP A 178 26.38 16.31 5.06
CA ASP A 178 25.57 17.47 4.67
C ASP A 178 25.07 17.38 3.23
N SER A 179 25.79 16.65 2.36
CA SER A 179 25.37 16.45 0.97
C SER A 179 24.17 15.51 0.86
N ALA A 180 24.08 14.46 1.70
CA ALA A 180 22.88 13.64 1.81
C ALA A 180 21.68 14.45 2.30
N LYS A 181 21.87 15.24 3.35
CA LYS A 181 20.81 16.11 3.91
C LYS A 181 20.34 17.15 2.89
N ASP A 182 21.26 17.73 2.11
CA ASP A 182 20.94 18.67 1.03
C ASP A 182 20.06 18.00 -0.04
N LEU A 183 20.42 16.78 -0.47
CA LEU A 183 19.60 16.03 -1.41
C LEU A 183 18.19 15.76 -0.87
N ILE A 184 18.08 15.25 0.37
CA ILE A 184 16.79 14.96 1.00
C ILE A 184 15.93 16.22 1.11
N ARG A 185 16.50 17.36 1.51
CA ARG A 185 15.76 18.64 1.59
C ARG A 185 15.18 19.05 0.23
N LYS A 186 15.92 18.82 -0.85
CA LYS A 186 15.51 19.16 -2.21
C LYS A 186 14.49 18.18 -2.81
N MET A 187 14.55 16.90 -2.43
CA MET A 187 13.53 15.89 -2.79
C MET A 187 12.24 16.06 -1.97
N LEU A 188 12.35 16.48 -0.71
CA LEU A 188 11.23 16.69 0.20
C LEU A 188 10.84 18.18 0.32
N ASP A 189 11.07 18.97 -0.74
CA ASP A 189 10.53 20.32 -0.82
C ASP A 189 9.01 20.24 -1.04
N ARG A 190 8.23 20.89 -0.16
CA ARG A 190 6.77 20.87 -0.22
C ARG A 190 6.21 21.59 -1.44
N ASN A 191 6.98 22.49 -2.05
CA ASN A 191 6.59 23.13 -3.28
C ASN A 191 7.06 22.25 -4.45
N PRO A 192 6.16 21.55 -5.18
CA PRO A 192 6.56 20.67 -6.27
C PRO A 192 7.35 21.40 -7.35
N LYS A 193 7.12 22.71 -7.56
CA LYS A 193 7.87 23.52 -8.55
C LYS A 193 9.32 23.82 -8.15
N ARG A 194 9.67 23.65 -6.87
CA ARG A 194 11.04 23.82 -6.35
C ARG A 194 11.71 22.48 -6.05
N ARG A 195 10.91 21.41 -6.00
CA ARG A 195 11.41 20.05 -5.82
C ARG A 195 12.19 19.63 -7.04
N LEU A 196 13.27 18.89 -6.84
CA LEU A 196 14.03 18.34 -7.95
C LEU A 196 13.16 17.40 -8.78
N THR A 197 13.43 17.37 -10.06
CA THR A 197 13.00 16.29 -10.95
C THR A 197 13.83 15.02 -10.69
N ALA A 198 13.34 13.86 -11.14
CA ALA A 198 14.09 12.61 -11.02
C ALA A 198 15.47 12.69 -11.70
N HIS A 199 15.55 13.33 -12.87
CA HIS A 199 16.81 13.58 -13.57
C HIS A 199 17.78 14.43 -12.75
N GLU A 200 17.32 15.53 -12.16
CA GLU A 200 18.18 16.40 -11.33
C GLU A 200 18.67 15.70 -10.06
N VAL A 201 17.86 14.79 -9.48
CA VAL A 201 18.31 13.93 -8.38
C VAL A 201 19.44 13.01 -8.84
N LEU A 202 19.32 12.40 -10.02
CA LEU A 202 20.38 11.55 -10.59
C LEU A 202 21.66 12.32 -10.93
N CYS A 203 21.57 13.64 -11.15
CA CYS A 203 22.72 14.53 -11.34
C CYS A 203 23.29 15.12 -10.03
N HIS A 204 22.66 14.85 -8.88
CA HIS A 204 23.09 15.43 -7.61
C HIS A 204 24.50 14.93 -7.21
N PRO A 205 25.40 15.78 -6.68
CA PRO A 205 26.77 15.38 -6.32
C PRO A 205 26.86 14.13 -5.43
N TRP A 206 25.98 14.02 -4.43
CA TRP A 206 25.91 12.86 -3.54
C TRP A 206 25.59 11.53 -4.26
N ILE A 207 25.01 11.58 -5.46
CA ILE A 207 24.64 10.41 -6.28
C ILE A 207 25.67 10.10 -7.37
N VAL A 208 26.25 11.12 -8.00
CA VAL A 208 27.15 10.94 -9.16
C VAL A 208 28.61 10.76 -8.78
N ASP A 209 29.04 11.35 -7.66
CA ASP A 209 30.43 11.31 -7.22
C ASP A 209 30.58 10.31 -6.07
N ASP A 210 31.16 9.15 -6.40
CA ASP A 210 31.40 8.05 -5.46
C ASP A 210 32.30 8.45 -4.27
N THR A 211 32.96 9.61 -4.34
CA THR A 211 33.80 10.15 -3.26
C THR A 211 33.04 11.00 -2.25
N ILE A 212 31.84 11.50 -2.58
CA ILE A 212 31.05 12.39 -1.72
C ILE A 212 30.25 11.61 -0.68
N ALA A 213 29.61 10.51 -1.08
CA ALA A 213 28.90 9.63 -0.16
C ALA A 213 29.91 8.81 0.67
N PRO A 214 29.95 8.99 2.01
CA PRO A 214 30.89 8.28 2.86
C PRO A 214 30.68 6.76 2.83
N ASP A 215 31.77 6.01 2.78
CA ASP A 215 31.76 4.54 2.90
C ASP A 215 31.95 4.06 4.34
N LYS A 216 31.70 4.95 5.30
CA LYS A 216 31.70 4.62 6.72
C LYS A 216 30.41 3.86 7.04
N PRO A 217 30.47 2.78 7.83
CA PRO A 217 29.28 2.14 8.36
C PRO A 217 28.41 3.14 9.13
N LEU A 218 27.12 3.16 8.80
CA LEU A 218 26.09 3.81 9.59
C LEU A 218 26.03 3.17 10.98
N ASP A 219 25.49 3.92 11.93
CA ASP A 219 25.29 3.44 13.29
C ASP A 219 24.47 2.14 13.29
N SER A 220 24.84 1.16 14.12
CA SER A 220 24.10 -0.09 14.24
C SER A 220 22.66 0.12 14.69
N ALA A 221 22.36 1.24 15.35
CA ALA A 221 21.00 1.67 15.64
C ALA A 221 20.16 1.89 14.37
N VAL A 222 20.75 2.34 13.26
CA VAL A 222 20.05 2.49 11.98
C VAL A 222 19.64 1.13 11.42
N LEU A 223 20.56 0.16 11.45
CA LEU A 223 20.27 -1.21 11.02
C LEU A 223 19.17 -1.86 11.87
N SER A 224 19.22 -1.66 13.20
CA SER A 224 18.17 -2.13 14.11
C SER A 224 16.81 -1.51 13.76
N ARG A 225 16.75 -0.19 13.55
CA ARG A 225 15.50 0.50 13.15
C ARG A 225 14.97 0.05 11.78
N LEU A 226 15.85 -0.18 10.80
CA LEU A 226 15.46 -0.73 9.49
C LEU A 226 14.90 -2.15 9.59
N LYS A 227 15.48 -2.98 10.46
CA LYS A 227 14.99 -4.33 10.76
C LYS A 227 13.60 -4.28 11.38
N GLN A 228 13.40 -3.44 12.39
CA GLN A 228 12.10 -3.20 13.03
C GLN A 228 11.04 -2.77 12.00
N PHE A 229 11.39 -1.79 11.16
CA PHE A 229 10.50 -1.30 10.11
C PHE A 229 10.07 -2.40 9.12
N SER A 230 11.01 -3.23 8.66
CA SER A 230 10.71 -4.35 7.75
C SER A 230 9.79 -5.38 8.41
N ALA A 231 10.06 -5.70 9.68
CA ALA A 231 9.35 -6.74 10.41
C ALA A 231 7.88 -6.36 10.68
N MET A 232 7.63 -5.09 11.05
CA MET A 232 6.27 -4.54 11.16
C MET A 232 5.48 -4.65 9.85
N ASN A 233 6.11 -4.32 8.71
CA ASN A 233 5.47 -4.41 7.40
C ASN A 233 5.09 -5.85 7.03
N LYS A 234 5.93 -6.83 7.37
CA LYS A 234 5.65 -8.25 7.11
C LYS A 234 4.46 -8.77 7.90
N LEU A 235 4.37 -8.47 9.19
CA LEU A 235 3.24 -8.89 10.01
C LEU A 235 1.93 -8.35 9.47
N LYS A 236 1.94 -7.08 9.08
CA LYS A 236 0.80 -6.43 8.48
C LYS A 236 0.37 -7.08 7.15
N LYS A 237 1.32 -7.43 6.29
CA LYS A 237 1.04 -8.17 5.04
C LYS A 237 0.44 -9.54 5.32
N MET A 238 0.94 -10.27 6.32
CA MET A 238 0.37 -11.56 6.72
C MET A 238 -1.07 -11.41 7.22
N ALA A 239 -1.33 -10.45 8.11
CA ALA A 239 -2.67 -10.19 8.62
C ALA A 239 -3.65 -9.81 7.49
N LEU A 240 -3.23 -8.95 6.55
CA LEU A 240 -4.03 -8.62 5.36
C LEU A 240 -4.32 -9.83 4.48
N ARG A 241 -3.35 -10.71 4.29
CA ARG A 241 -3.53 -11.94 3.52
C ARG A 241 -4.56 -12.87 4.18
N VAL A 242 -4.50 -13.04 5.49
CA VAL A 242 -5.49 -13.82 6.26
C VAL A 242 -6.90 -13.23 6.09
N ILE A 243 -7.04 -11.90 6.17
CA ILE A 243 -8.32 -11.21 5.95
C ILE A 243 -8.82 -11.45 4.52
N ALA A 244 -7.96 -11.31 3.52
CA ALA A 244 -8.33 -11.51 2.12
C ALA A 244 -8.74 -12.97 1.80
N GLU A 245 -8.03 -13.96 2.33
CA GLU A 245 -8.33 -15.38 2.13
C GLU A 245 -9.67 -15.76 2.79
N ARG A 246 -9.98 -15.23 3.97
CA ARG A 246 -11.26 -15.50 4.67
C ARG A 246 -12.46 -14.79 4.05
N LEU A 247 -12.31 -13.55 3.60
CA LEU A 247 -13.36 -12.82 2.89
C LEU A 247 -13.79 -13.56 1.60
N SER A 248 -12.85 -14.26 0.94
CA SER A 248 -13.14 -14.95 -0.32
C SER A 248 -14.08 -16.17 -0.19
N GLU A 249 -14.14 -16.86 0.95
CA GLU A 249 -14.98 -18.06 1.09
C GLU A 249 -16.42 -17.76 1.52
N GLU A 250 -16.63 -16.79 2.41
CA GLU A 250 -17.97 -16.48 2.94
C GLU A 250 -18.74 -15.48 2.07
N GLU A 251 -18.07 -14.52 1.41
CA GLU A 251 -18.73 -13.45 0.65
C GLU A 251 -19.12 -13.86 -0.78
N ILE A 252 -18.36 -14.76 -1.43
CA ILE A 252 -18.69 -15.26 -2.78
C ILE A 252 -19.99 -16.07 -2.76
N GLY A 253 -20.32 -16.73 -1.64
CA GLY A 253 -21.56 -17.48 -1.48
C GLY A 253 -22.78 -16.56 -1.37
N GLY A 254 -22.75 -15.59 -0.45
CA GLY A 254 -23.90 -14.72 -0.16
C GLY A 254 -24.24 -13.73 -1.27
N LEU A 255 -23.22 -13.09 -1.88
CA LEU A 255 -23.44 -12.11 -2.95
C LEU A 255 -23.91 -12.76 -4.26
N LYS A 256 -23.50 -14.00 -4.52
CA LYS A 256 -23.98 -14.78 -5.66
C LYS A 256 -25.45 -15.17 -5.52
N GLU A 257 -25.90 -15.50 -4.32
CA GLU A 257 -27.32 -15.77 -4.05
C GLU A 257 -28.15 -14.49 -4.10
N LEU A 258 -27.61 -13.36 -3.62
CA LEU A 258 -28.27 -12.06 -3.72
C LEU A 258 -28.39 -11.59 -5.18
N PHE A 259 -27.35 -11.76 -5.99
CA PHE A 259 -27.38 -11.47 -7.42
C PHE A 259 -28.46 -12.28 -8.15
N LYS A 260 -28.50 -13.60 -7.92
CA LYS A 260 -29.55 -14.49 -8.48
C LYS A 260 -30.96 -14.15 -7.98
N MET A 261 -31.07 -13.58 -6.78
CA MET A 261 -32.37 -13.18 -6.24
C MET A 261 -32.94 -11.96 -6.99
N ILE A 262 -32.05 -11.07 -7.45
CA ILE A 262 -32.40 -9.84 -8.19
C ILE A 262 -32.54 -10.13 -9.69
N ASP A 263 -31.65 -10.94 -10.27
CA ASP A 263 -31.70 -11.46 -11.65
C ASP A 263 -32.81 -12.53 -11.79
N THR A 264 -34.05 -12.06 -11.86
CA THR A 264 -35.24 -12.94 -11.83
C THR A 264 -35.42 -13.74 -13.10
N ASP A 265 -34.91 -13.25 -14.23
CA ASP A 265 -34.99 -13.95 -15.51
C ASP A 265 -33.77 -14.84 -15.81
N ASN A 266 -32.75 -14.82 -14.93
CA ASN A 266 -31.47 -15.53 -15.06
C ASN A 266 -30.73 -15.16 -16.35
N SER A 267 -30.84 -13.92 -16.78
CA SER A 267 -30.11 -13.39 -17.94
C SER A 267 -28.61 -13.27 -17.68
N GLY A 268 -28.18 -13.30 -16.41
CA GLY A 268 -26.79 -13.10 -16.00
C GLY A 268 -26.41 -11.63 -15.85
N THR A 269 -27.39 -10.73 -15.95
CA THR A 269 -27.25 -9.26 -15.83
C THR A 269 -28.47 -8.70 -15.11
N ILE A 270 -28.30 -7.68 -14.27
CA ILE A 270 -29.41 -7.03 -13.58
C ILE A 270 -29.87 -5.84 -14.42
N SER A 271 -31.15 -5.84 -14.81
CA SER A 271 -31.79 -4.69 -15.46
C SER A 271 -32.30 -3.64 -14.46
N PHE A 272 -32.62 -2.43 -14.93
CA PHE A 272 -33.23 -1.39 -14.09
C PHE A 272 -34.52 -1.85 -13.39
N ASP A 273 -35.37 -2.59 -14.11
CA ASP A 273 -36.64 -3.09 -13.56
C ASP A 273 -36.41 -4.18 -12.50
N GLU A 274 -35.42 -5.04 -12.70
CA GLU A 274 -35.02 -6.08 -11.74
C GLU A 274 -34.37 -5.48 -10.49
N LEU A 275 -33.50 -4.48 -10.66
CA LEU A 275 -32.91 -3.77 -9.55
C LEU A 275 -33.97 -3.05 -8.71
N LYS A 276 -34.91 -2.38 -9.37
CA LYS A 276 -36.05 -1.69 -8.74
C LYS A 276 -36.94 -2.64 -7.96
N GLU A 277 -37.28 -3.78 -8.54
CA GLU A 277 -38.10 -4.78 -7.88
C GLU A 277 -37.33 -5.47 -6.73
N GLY A 278 -36.04 -5.75 -6.92
CA GLY A 278 -35.14 -6.27 -5.89
C GLY A 278 -35.06 -5.34 -4.67
N LEU A 279 -34.88 -4.04 -4.89
CA LEU A 279 -34.83 -3.01 -3.85
C LEU A 279 -36.17 -2.86 -3.10
N ARG A 280 -37.31 -3.00 -3.79
CA ARG A 280 -38.64 -2.99 -3.14
C ARG A 280 -38.87 -4.22 -2.26
N ARG A 281 -38.37 -5.39 -2.67
CA ARG A 281 -38.50 -6.64 -1.90
C ARG A 281 -37.71 -6.64 -0.60
N VAL A 282 -36.58 -5.92 -0.57
CA VAL A 282 -35.75 -5.75 0.63
C VAL A 282 -36.16 -4.54 1.49
N GLY A 283 -37.27 -3.86 1.15
CA GLY A 283 -37.88 -2.81 1.99
C GLY A 283 -37.32 -1.40 1.78
N SER A 284 -36.62 -1.14 0.68
CA SER A 284 -36.05 0.17 0.34
C SER A 284 -37.08 1.06 -0.38
N GLU A 285 -37.22 2.33 0.03
CA GLU A 285 -38.16 3.30 -0.54
C GLU A 285 -37.48 4.34 -1.44
N LEU A 286 -36.50 3.92 -2.24
CA LEU A 286 -35.81 4.83 -3.17
C LEU A 286 -36.71 5.27 -4.34
N MET A 287 -36.54 6.51 -4.75
CA MET A 287 -37.19 7.06 -5.95
C MET A 287 -36.56 6.49 -7.22
N GLU A 288 -37.32 6.43 -8.32
CA GLU A 288 -36.81 5.94 -9.60
C GLU A 288 -35.57 6.69 -10.10
N SER A 289 -35.46 7.99 -9.80
CA SER A 289 -34.26 8.79 -10.11
C SER A 289 -33.03 8.30 -9.35
N GLU A 290 -33.19 7.88 -8.10
CA GLU A 290 -32.10 7.41 -7.24
C GLU A 290 -31.64 6.00 -7.63
N ILE A 291 -32.59 5.14 -8.05
CA ILE A 291 -32.28 3.82 -8.60
C ILE A 291 -31.54 3.97 -9.92
N LYS A 292 -31.89 4.98 -10.72
CA LYS A 292 -31.21 5.28 -11.97
C LYS A 292 -29.79 5.78 -11.73
N ASP A 293 -29.59 6.67 -10.76
CA ASP A 293 -28.26 7.13 -10.36
C ASP A 293 -27.38 5.98 -9.85
N LEU A 294 -27.96 4.99 -9.15
CA LEU A 294 -27.27 3.76 -8.74
C LEU A 294 -26.88 2.87 -9.92
N MET A 295 -27.78 2.74 -10.90
CA MET A 295 -27.54 1.99 -12.13
C MET A 295 -26.39 2.61 -12.92
N ASP A 296 -26.46 3.92 -13.17
CA ASP A 296 -25.47 4.68 -13.93
C ASP A 296 -24.09 4.71 -13.22
N ALA A 297 -24.05 4.51 -11.89
CA ALA A 297 -22.82 4.43 -11.12
C ALA A 297 -22.17 3.04 -11.10
N ALA A 298 -22.96 1.98 -11.28
CA ALA A 298 -22.52 0.59 -11.22
C ALA A 298 -22.23 0.00 -12.61
N ASP A 299 -22.94 0.45 -13.65
CA ASP A 299 -22.76 0.09 -15.06
C ASP A 299 -21.51 0.79 -15.64
N ILE A 300 -20.36 0.14 -15.52
CA ILE A 300 -19.06 0.70 -15.89
C ILE A 300 -18.91 0.71 -17.41
N ASP A 301 -19.46 -0.30 -18.08
CA ASP A 301 -19.35 -0.46 -19.53
C ASP A 301 -20.45 0.25 -20.34
N ASN A 302 -21.43 0.86 -19.66
CA ASN A 302 -22.60 1.54 -20.22
C ASN A 302 -23.48 0.60 -21.07
N SER A 303 -23.57 -0.67 -20.70
CA SER A 303 -24.42 -1.66 -21.35
C SER A 303 -25.92 -1.45 -21.09
N GLY A 304 -26.26 -0.64 -20.08
CA GLY A 304 -27.63 -0.42 -19.58
C GLY A 304 -28.09 -1.48 -18.58
N THR A 305 -27.19 -2.39 -18.19
CA THR A 305 -27.41 -3.51 -17.26
C THR A 305 -26.20 -3.66 -16.34
N ILE A 306 -26.36 -4.23 -15.14
CA ILE A 306 -25.23 -4.48 -14.22
C ILE A 306 -24.88 -5.97 -14.30
N ASP A 307 -23.69 -6.31 -14.79
CA ASP A 307 -23.22 -7.70 -14.76
C ASP A 307 -22.75 -8.15 -13.37
N TYR A 308 -22.41 -9.43 -13.20
CA TYR A 308 -21.98 -9.95 -11.90
C TYR A 308 -20.69 -9.29 -11.37
N GLY A 309 -19.75 -8.94 -12.25
CA GLY A 309 -18.50 -8.27 -11.90
C GLY A 309 -18.73 -6.81 -11.48
N GLU A 310 -19.61 -6.12 -12.19
CA GLU A 310 -20.05 -4.76 -11.88
C GLU A 310 -20.86 -4.71 -10.57
N PHE A 311 -21.75 -5.68 -10.35
CA PHE A 311 -22.49 -5.85 -9.11
C PHE A 311 -21.54 -6.07 -7.93
N LEU A 312 -20.56 -6.97 -8.10
CA LEU A 312 -19.52 -7.22 -7.09
C LEU A 312 -18.70 -5.95 -6.82
N ALA A 313 -18.28 -5.25 -7.86
CA ALA A 313 -17.51 -4.01 -7.73
C ALA A 313 -18.30 -2.88 -7.03
N ALA A 314 -19.61 -2.79 -7.26
CA ALA A 314 -20.51 -1.82 -6.65
C ALA A 314 -20.84 -2.16 -5.17
N THR A 315 -20.81 -3.45 -4.79
CA THR A 315 -21.21 -3.93 -3.45
C THR A 315 -20.05 -4.19 -2.49
N VAL A 316 -18.85 -4.48 -3.00
CA VAL A 316 -17.68 -4.90 -2.19
C VAL A 316 -16.83 -3.71 -1.72
N HIS A 317 -17.43 -2.60 -1.31
CA HIS A 317 -16.63 -1.46 -0.84
C HIS A 317 -15.63 -1.85 0.28
N LEU A 318 -14.38 -1.42 0.08
CA LEU A 318 -13.19 -1.66 0.92
C LEU A 318 -13.27 -1.19 2.38
N ASN A 319 -14.39 -0.58 2.82
CA ASN A 319 -14.67 -0.34 4.24
C ASN A 319 -14.74 -1.64 5.07
N LYS A 320 -14.79 -2.81 4.42
CA LYS A 320 -14.81 -4.10 5.12
C LYS A 320 -13.46 -4.48 5.73
N PHE A 321 -12.31 -4.13 5.14
CA PHE A 321 -10.99 -4.53 5.70
C PHE A 321 -10.69 -3.90 7.07
N GLU A 322 -11.36 -2.80 7.42
CA GLU A 322 -11.26 -2.11 8.71
C GLU A 322 -12.37 -2.52 9.70
N ARG A 323 -13.29 -3.41 9.32
CA ARG A 323 -14.34 -3.91 10.22
C ARG A 323 -13.70 -4.70 11.35
N GLU A 324 -14.20 -4.45 12.56
CA GLU A 324 -13.73 -5.08 13.78
C GLU A 324 -13.77 -6.61 13.67
N GLU A 325 -14.77 -7.17 13.00
CA GLU A 325 -14.92 -8.60 12.72
C GLU A 325 -13.74 -9.20 11.93
N ASN A 326 -13.19 -8.47 10.96
CA ASN A 326 -12.05 -8.93 10.16
C ASN A 326 -10.74 -8.85 10.94
N LEU A 327 -10.58 -7.82 11.76
CA LEU A 327 -9.44 -7.72 12.67
C LEU A 327 -9.48 -8.80 13.74
N VAL A 328 -10.66 -9.09 14.31
CA VAL A 328 -10.87 -10.20 15.26
C VAL A 328 -10.55 -11.53 14.59
N SER A 329 -11.03 -11.77 13.37
CA SER A 329 -10.76 -13.02 12.65
C SER A 329 -9.27 -13.21 12.33
N ALA A 330 -8.60 -12.13 11.91
CA ALA A 330 -7.16 -12.14 11.70
C ALA A 330 -6.41 -12.41 13.03
N PHE A 331 -6.82 -11.76 14.12
CA PHE A 331 -6.25 -11.96 15.44
C PHE A 331 -6.41 -13.42 15.89
N SER A 332 -7.61 -13.99 15.81
CA SER A 332 -7.89 -15.40 16.14
C SER A 332 -7.20 -16.41 15.21
N PHE A 333 -6.71 -15.99 14.05
CA PHE A 333 -5.88 -16.86 13.23
C PHE A 333 -4.47 -17.01 13.83
N PHE A 334 -3.92 -15.92 14.38
CA PHE A 334 -2.62 -15.91 15.03
C PHE A 334 -2.71 -16.49 16.45
N ASP A 335 -3.69 -16.07 17.25
CA ASP A 335 -4.02 -16.62 18.59
C ASP A 335 -4.65 -18.01 18.43
N LYS A 336 -3.80 -19.05 18.39
CA LYS A 336 -4.22 -20.44 18.16
C LYS A 336 -4.80 -21.06 19.41
N ASP A 337 -4.33 -20.66 20.58
CA ASP A 337 -4.80 -21.21 21.85
C ASP A 337 -6.04 -20.48 22.41
N GLY A 338 -6.41 -19.34 21.80
CA GLY A 338 -7.57 -18.55 22.17
C GLY A 338 -7.39 -17.82 23.49
N SER A 339 -6.13 -17.54 23.87
CA SER A 339 -5.77 -16.86 25.12
C SER A 339 -6.16 -15.38 25.11
N GLY A 340 -6.43 -14.80 23.94
CA GLY A 340 -6.62 -13.36 23.76
C GLY A 340 -5.32 -12.59 23.56
N TYR A 341 -4.20 -13.30 23.41
CA TYR A 341 -2.86 -12.75 23.22
C TYR A 341 -2.14 -13.52 22.11
N ILE A 342 -1.40 -12.83 21.24
CA ILE A 342 -0.53 -13.48 20.25
C ILE A 342 0.86 -13.59 20.85
N THR A 343 1.31 -14.82 21.04
CA THR A 343 2.65 -15.13 21.57
C THR A 343 3.71 -15.24 20.46
N ILE A 344 5.00 -15.21 20.84
CA ILE A 344 6.12 -15.41 19.91
C ILE A 344 5.99 -16.76 19.19
N ASP A 345 5.62 -17.81 19.92
CA ASP A 345 5.53 -19.17 19.38
C ASP A 345 4.43 -19.28 18.32
N GLU A 346 3.27 -18.67 18.58
CA GLU A 346 2.15 -18.61 17.64
C GLU A 346 2.47 -17.80 16.40
N LEU A 347 3.11 -16.66 16.58
CA LEU A 347 3.59 -15.82 15.49
C LEU A 347 4.62 -16.57 14.64
N GLN A 348 5.51 -17.34 15.27
CA GLN A 348 6.50 -18.17 14.59
C GLN A 348 5.86 -19.33 13.82
N HIS A 349 4.81 -19.92 14.38
CA HIS A 349 4.04 -20.94 13.68
C HIS A 349 3.35 -20.36 12.45
N ALA A 350 2.68 -19.22 12.57
CA ALA A 350 2.05 -18.54 11.44
C ALA A 350 3.10 -18.16 10.37
N CYS A 351 4.26 -17.64 10.78
CA CYS A 351 5.35 -17.32 9.85
C CYS A 351 5.82 -18.56 9.06
N LYS A 352 5.95 -19.72 9.70
CA LYS A 352 6.28 -20.99 9.01
C LYS A 352 5.20 -21.40 8.01
N GLU A 353 3.93 -21.24 8.37
CA GLU A 353 2.78 -21.55 7.50
C GLU A 353 2.77 -20.68 6.24
N PHE A 354 3.24 -19.43 6.34
CA PHE A 354 3.41 -18.51 5.22
C PHE A 354 4.78 -18.59 4.52
N GLY A 355 5.66 -19.51 4.91
CA GLY A 355 6.99 -19.71 4.29
C GLY A 355 8.07 -18.70 4.71
N LEU A 356 7.90 -18.03 5.85
CA LEU A 356 8.80 -17.01 6.41
C LEU A 356 9.58 -17.58 7.61
N SER A 357 10.56 -18.46 7.37
CA SER A 357 11.21 -19.25 8.43
C SER A 357 12.35 -18.56 9.20
N GLU A 358 12.77 -17.35 8.83
CA GLU A 358 14.00 -16.70 9.37
C GLU A 358 13.76 -15.31 10.02
N LEU A 359 12.55 -15.05 10.53
CA LEU A 359 12.28 -13.78 11.22
C LEU A 359 12.70 -13.84 12.69
N ASN A 360 13.34 -12.78 13.17
CA ASN A 360 13.60 -12.56 14.59
C ASN A 360 12.36 -11.87 15.20
N LEU A 361 11.47 -12.67 15.75
CA LEU A 361 10.13 -12.26 16.21
C LEU A 361 10.15 -11.57 17.57
N ASP A 362 11.23 -11.75 18.34
CA ASP A 362 11.39 -11.15 19.68
C ASP A 362 11.41 -9.61 19.63
N GLU A 363 11.98 -9.03 18.58
CA GLU A 363 12.01 -7.58 18.38
C GLU A 363 10.69 -7.05 17.80
N MET A 364 9.97 -7.86 17.00
CA MET A 364 8.66 -7.46 16.48
C MET A 364 7.63 -7.28 17.58
N ILE A 365 7.60 -8.19 18.56
CA ILE A 365 6.65 -8.08 19.66
C ILE A 365 6.93 -6.81 20.45
N LYS A 366 8.18 -6.55 20.83
CA LYS A 366 8.56 -5.35 21.60
C LYS A 366 8.15 -4.01 20.98
N ASP A 367 8.00 -3.95 19.66
CA ASP A 367 7.60 -2.71 18.97
C ASP A 367 6.07 -2.52 18.91
N ILE A 368 5.32 -3.60 19.10
CA ILE A 368 3.85 -3.61 19.06
C ILE A 368 3.27 -3.60 20.48
N ASP A 369 3.91 -4.37 21.35
CA ASP A 369 3.70 -4.54 22.78
C ASP A 369 3.96 -3.20 23.50
N GLN A 370 2.88 -2.47 23.75
CA GLN A 370 2.89 -1.15 24.38
C GLN A 370 2.98 -1.27 25.90
N ASP A 371 2.46 -2.34 26.49
CA ASP A 371 2.48 -2.56 27.93
C ASP A 371 3.68 -3.38 28.44
N ASN A 372 4.51 -3.86 27.51
CA ASN A 372 5.73 -4.65 27.71
C ASN A 372 5.46 -5.98 28.42
N ASP A 373 4.32 -6.62 28.17
CA ASP A 373 3.97 -7.92 28.74
C ASP A 373 4.60 -9.11 27.98
N GLY A 374 5.26 -8.86 26.85
CA GLY A 374 5.93 -9.83 26.00
C GLY A 374 5.01 -10.56 25.03
N GLN A 375 3.77 -10.11 24.87
CA GLN A 375 2.74 -10.64 23.98
C GLN A 375 2.07 -9.50 23.21
N ILE A 376 1.19 -9.82 22.27
CA ILE A 376 0.41 -8.80 21.53
C ILE A 376 -1.07 -9.01 21.82
N ASP A 377 -1.70 -8.05 22.50
CA ASP A 377 -3.14 -8.08 22.73
C ASP A 377 -3.93 -7.62 21.48
N TYR A 378 -5.26 -7.81 21.51
CA TYR A 378 -6.11 -7.38 20.39
C TYR A 378 -6.06 -5.88 20.12
N GLY A 379 -5.98 -5.05 21.17
CA GLY A 379 -5.89 -3.59 21.05
C GLY A 379 -4.59 -3.16 20.36
N GLU A 380 -3.48 -3.80 20.70
CA GLU A 380 -2.16 -3.60 20.11
C GLU A 380 -2.10 -4.09 18.68
N PHE A 381 -2.64 -5.28 18.40
CA PHE A 381 -2.78 -5.81 17.05
C PHE A 381 -3.66 -4.91 16.17
N ALA A 382 -4.82 -4.49 16.68
CA ALA A 382 -5.72 -3.59 15.97
C ALA A 382 -5.08 -2.21 15.75
N ALA A 383 -4.34 -1.68 16.74
CA ALA A 383 -3.58 -0.44 16.60
C ALA A 383 -2.49 -0.58 15.53
N MET A 384 -1.76 -1.69 15.49
CA MET A 384 -0.78 -2.00 14.44
C MET A 384 -1.45 -2.07 13.05
N MET A 385 -2.59 -2.75 12.92
CA MET A 385 -3.31 -2.87 11.65
C MET A 385 -3.89 -1.53 11.17
N ARG A 386 -4.38 -0.70 12.08
CA ARG A 386 -4.88 0.65 11.81
C ARG A 386 -3.74 1.65 11.55
N LYS A 387 -2.53 1.39 12.03
CA LYS A 387 -1.32 2.17 11.73
C LYS A 387 -0.92 1.95 10.26
N GLY A 388 -1.32 2.90 9.40
CA GLY A 388 -0.83 3.09 8.03
C GLY A 388 -1.51 2.26 6.93
N ASN A 389 -2.75 1.78 7.11
CA ASN A 389 -3.41 0.91 6.12
C ASN A 389 -4.66 1.43 5.42
N SER A 390 -4.99 2.71 5.50
CA SER A 390 -6.00 3.30 4.61
C SER A 390 -5.45 3.56 3.19
N GLY A 391 -4.32 2.93 2.83
CA GLY A 391 -3.65 3.00 1.52
C GLY A 391 -4.30 2.20 0.39
N GLY A 392 -5.47 1.60 0.63
CA GLY A 392 -6.37 1.18 -0.43
C GLY A 392 -7.59 2.09 -0.44
N VAL A 393 -7.69 2.95 -1.46
CA VAL A 393 -8.90 3.51 -2.12
C VAL A 393 -8.58 4.93 -2.62
N GLY A 394 -7.99 4.97 -3.81
CA GLY A 394 -8.42 5.94 -4.80
C GLY A 394 -9.81 5.52 -5.30
N ARG A 395 -10.86 5.94 -4.58
CA ARG A 395 -12.28 6.04 -4.99
C ARG A 395 -13.09 6.64 -3.85
N ARG A 396 -12.71 7.87 -3.45
CA ARG A 396 -13.65 8.82 -2.83
C ARG A 396 -14.30 9.62 -3.97
N THR A 397 -15.17 8.98 -4.74
CA THR A 397 -16.31 9.71 -5.30
C THR A 397 -17.31 9.90 -4.16
N MET A 398 -17.65 11.16 -3.93
CA MET A 398 -18.94 11.62 -3.40
C MET A 398 -19.43 10.96 -2.09
N ARG A 399 -19.23 11.68 -0.99
CA ARG A 399 -19.99 11.51 0.25
C ARG A 399 -21.43 12.03 0.12
N ASN A 400 -22.08 11.87 -1.04
CA ASN A 400 -23.44 12.34 -1.32
C ASN A 400 -24.16 11.59 -2.46
N THR A 401 -23.70 10.40 -2.86
CA THR A 401 -24.45 9.53 -3.78
C THR A 401 -24.78 8.24 -3.06
N LEU A 402 -26.07 7.88 -3.07
CA LEU A 402 -26.61 6.63 -2.51
C LEU A 402 -25.77 5.43 -2.98
N ASN A 403 -25.60 4.43 -2.11
CA ASN A 403 -24.84 3.21 -2.37
C ASN A 403 -25.77 2.00 -2.56
N LEU A 404 -25.48 1.15 -3.55
CA LEU A 404 -26.29 -0.04 -3.87
C LEU A 404 -26.36 -1.04 -2.70
N GLY A 405 -25.28 -1.19 -1.93
CA GLY A 405 -25.25 -2.06 -0.75
C GLY A 405 -26.10 -1.54 0.42
N GLU A 406 -26.11 -0.23 0.65
CA GLU A 406 -26.99 0.41 1.65
C GLU A 406 -28.46 0.34 1.21
N ALA A 407 -28.70 0.56 -0.08
CA ALA A 407 -30.03 0.51 -0.69
C ALA A 407 -30.66 -0.90 -0.63
N LEU A 408 -29.84 -1.96 -0.76
CA LEU A 408 -30.27 -3.35 -0.72
C LEU A 408 -30.46 -3.90 0.71
N GLY A 409 -30.33 -3.06 1.74
CA GLY A 409 -30.46 -3.51 3.13
C GLY A 409 -29.36 -4.48 3.53
N ILE A 410 -28.18 -4.44 2.88
CA ILE A 410 -26.97 -5.14 3.32
C ILE A 410 -26.35 -4.33 4.48
N VAL A 411 -27.16 -4.09 5.49
CA VAL A 411 -26.81 -3.62 6.82
C VAL A 411 -27.15 -4.78 7.72
N ASP A 412 -26.15 -5.34 8.40
CA ASP A 412 -26.35 -6.50 9.26
C ASP A 412 -27.42 -6.20 10.32
N SER A 413 -28.57 -6.85 10.14
CA SER A 413 -29.54 -7.04 11.19
C SER A 413 -28.95 -8.03 12.20
N LYS A 414 -28.49 -7.51 13.35
CA LYS A 414 -28.98 -7.91 14.69
C LYS A 414 -28.14 -7.29 15.80
N GLU A 415 -28.62 -6.17 16.33
CA GLU A 415 -28.80 -6.04 17.77
C GLU A 415 -29.99 -6.95 18.20
N ASP A 416 -30.01 -7.31 19.48
CA ASP A 416 -30.96 -8.17 20.20
C ASP A 416 -30.70 -9.70 20.12
N VAL A 417 -29.86 -10.23 21.02
CA VAL A 417 -30.21 -10.74 22.38
C VAL A 417 -28.94 -10.89 23.22
#